data_AF-A0A950YSQ6-F1
#
_entry.id   AF-A0A950YSQ6-F1
#
_cell.length_a   1.000
_cell.length_b   1.000
_cell.length_c   1.000
_cell.angle_alpha   90.00
_cell.angle_beta   90.00
_cell.angle_gamma   90.00
#
_symmetry.space_group_name_H-M   'P 1'
#
loop_
_entity.id
_entity.type
_entity.pdbx_description
1 polymer ?
#
loop_
_entity_poly.entity_id
_entity_poly.type
_entity_poly.pdbx_seq_one_letter_code
_entity_poly.pdbx_strand_id
1 'polypeptide(L)'
;MRRPREGEVPFDGGTAIQEDPDKPVFRGNGEYDYVCVACGNVLAASMPPEYMNRKVRVRCGRCRTVNVAVEEPGIDYSKGFGRR
;
A
#
# COMPACT_ATOMS: atom_id res chain seq x y z
N MET A 1 6.13 -3.43 -1.97
CA MET A 1 4.94 -4.15 -1.42
C MET A 1 5.29 -5.60 -1.16
N ARG A 2 4.59 -6.28 -0.23
CA ARG A 2 4.69 -7.73 -0.02
C ARG A 2 3.35 -8.37 0.35
N ARG A 3 3.28 -9.69 0.44
CA ARG A 3 2.11 -10.38 1.01
C ARG A 3 2.07 -10.17 2.54
N PRO A 4 0.87 -9.97 3.14
CA PRO A 4 0.71 -10.06 4.60
C PRO A 4 1.15 -11.43 5.11
N ARG A 5 1.74 -11.45 6.31
CA ARG A 5 2.01 -12.69 7.05
C ARG A 5 0.74 -13.14 7.76
N GLU A 6 0.70 -14.41 8.16
CA GLU A 6 -0.38 -14.94 8.99
C GLU A 6 -0.48 -14.12 10.29
N GLY A 7 -1.70 -13.76 10.69
CA GLY A 7 -1.96 -12.91 11.86
C GLY A 7 -1.60 -11.43 11.69
N GLU A 8 -1.01 -11.01 10.57
CA GLU A 8 -0.59 -9.62 10.30
C GLU A 8 -1.75 -8.72 9.82
N VAL A 9 -2.99 -9.08 10.11
CA VAL A 9 -4.17 -8.30 9.76
C VAL A 9 -4.72 -7.69 11.06
N PRO A 10 -4.40 -6.42 11.37
CA PRO A 10 -5.02 -5.73 12.49
C PRO A 10 -6.53 -5.56 12.23
N PHE A 11 -7.32 -5.72 13.29
CA PHE A 11 -8.79 -5.66 13.27
C PHE A 11 -9.36 -4.31 12.79
N ASP A 12 -8.61 -3.21 12.95
CA ASP A 12 -9.09 -1.83 12.79
C ASP A 12 -8.90 -1.25 11.36
N GLY A 13 -7.88 -1.69 10.60
CA GLY A 13 -7.63 -1.09 9.29
C GLY A 13 -8.37 -1.81 8.15
N GLY A 14 -9.08 -1.07 7.32
CA GLY A 14 -9.62 -1.60 6.06
C GLY A 14 -8.51 -2.03 5.09
N THR A 15 -8.83 -2.95 4.18
CA THR A 15 -8.01 -3.20 2.99
C THR A 15 -8.60 -2.39 1.85
N ALA A 16 -7.83 -1.44 1.31
CA ALA A 16 -8.28 -0.70 0.14
C ALA A 16 -8.39 -1.65 -1.06
N ILE A 17 -9.41 -1.48 -1.89
CA ILE A 17 -9.66 -2.34 -3.05
C ILE A 17 -9.37 -1.53 -4.30
N GLN A 18 -8.53 -2.08 -5.17
CA GLN A 18 -8.40 -1.58 -6.53
C GLN A 18 -9.54 -2.16 -7.37
N GLU A 19 -10.59 -1.36 -7.58
CA GLU A 19 -11.76 -1.78 -8.36
C GLU A 19 -11.41 -1.92 -9.86
N ASP A 20 -10.61 -0.99 -10.39
CA ASP A 20 -10.18 -0.96 -11.78
C ASP A 20 -8.65 -1.16 -11.84
N PRO A 21 -8.14 -2.23 -12.49
CA PRO A 21 -6.70 -2.51 -12.53
C PRO A 21 -5.89 -1.43 -13.24
N ASP A 22 -6.49 -0.63 -14.12
CA ASP A 22 -5.82 0.45 -14.86
C ASP A 22 -5.79 1.77 -14.08
N LYS A 23 -6.36 1.80 -12.86
CA LYS A 23 -6.36 2.97 -11.98
C LYS A 23 -5.71 2.61 -10.63
N PRO A 24 -4.60 3.27 -10.24
CA PRO A 24 -4.07 3.11 -8.90
C PRO A 24 -5.08 3.63 -7.86
N VAL A 25 -5.09 2.95 -6.71
CA VAL A 25 -5.95 3.25 -5.56
C VAL A 25 -5.57 4.57 -4.91
N PHE A 26 -4.27 4.82 -4.79
CA PHE A 26 -3.73 6.05 -4.23
C PHE A 26 -2.86 6.76 -5.27
N ARG A 27 -2.87 8.09 -5.21
CA ARG A 27 -1.99 8.97 -5.98
C ARG A 27 -1.41 10.01 -5.05
N GLY A 28 -0.13 10.30 -5.20
CA GLY A 28 0.57 11.36 -4.48
C GLY A 28 1.39 12.23 -5.42
N ASN A 29 2.35 12.95 -4.83
CA ASN A 29 3.34 13.77 -5.55
C ASN A 29 4.79 13.38 -5.19
N GLY A 30 4.99 12.12 -4.77
CA GLY A 30 6.30 11.55 -4.44
C GLY A 30 6.89 10.73 -5.59
N GLU A 31 8.02 10.10 -5.31
CA GLU A 31 8.91 9.53 -6.34
C GLU A 31 8.60 8.06 -6.67
N TYR A 32 7.83 7.36 -5.84
CA TYR A 32 7.73 5.90 -5.90
C TYR A 32 6.34 5.41 -6.32
N ASP A 33 6.35 4.45 -7.24
CA ASP A 33 5.18 3.63 -7.54
C ASP A 33 5.23 2.33 -6.73
N TYR A 34 4.09 1.96 -6.17
CA TYR A 34 3.94 0.75 -5.36
C TYR A 34 3.15 -0.28 -6.15
N VAL A 35 3.83 -1.37 -6.52
CA VAL A 35 3.27 -2.41 -7.38
C VAL A 35 2.83 -3.64 -6.61
N CYS A 36 1.91 -4.41 -7.18
CA CYS A 36 1.51 -5.70 -6.64
C CYS A 36 2.70 -6.67 -6.68
N VAL A 37 3.00 -7.27 -5.53
CA VAL A 37 4.11 -8.23 -5.40
C VAL A 37 3.93 -9.49 -6.26
N ALA A 38 2.69 -9.82 -6.64
CA ALA A 38 2.38 -11.04 -7.38
C ALA A 38 2.32 -10.85 -8.90
N CYS A 39 1.91 -9.67 -9.39
CA CYS A 39 1.67 -9.47 -10.83
C CYS A 39 2.23 -8.16 -11.40
N GLY A 40 2.88 -7.33 -10.59
CA GLY A 40 3.47 -6.06 -11.04
C GLY A 40 2.46 -4.93 -11.27
N ASN A 41 1.15 -5.14 -11.10
CA ASN A 41 0.16 -4.07 -11.31
C ASN A 41 0.41 -2.87 -10.37
N VAL A 42 0.35 -1.64 -10.89
CA VAL A 42 0.49 -0.44 -10.06
C VAL A 42 -0.73 -0.30 -9.14
N LEU A 43 -0.48 -0.23 -7.83
CA LEU A 43 -1.52 -0.14 -6.79
C LEU A 43 -1.62 1.28 -6.23
N ALA A 44 -0.48 1.96 -6.10
CA ALA A 44 -0.39 3.37 -5.74
C ALA A 44 0.68 4.03 -6.60
N ALA A 45 0.40 5.23 -7.10
CA ALA A 45 1.29 5.94 -8.00
C ALA A 45 1.84 7.21 -7.36
N SER A 46 3.12 7.50 -7.60
CA SER A 46 3.81 8.70 -7.16
C SER A 46 3.61 8.96 -5.67
N MET A 47 3.76 7.95 -4.82
CA MET A 47 3.56 8.08 -3.38
C MET A 47 4.86 8.42 -2.66
N PRO A 48 4.85 9.38 -1.72
CA PRO A 48 5.96 9.56 -0.79
C PRO A 48 6.04 8.35 0.16
N PRO A 49 7.23 7.86 0.51
CA PRO A 49 7.38 6.66 1.33
C PRO A 49 6.76 6.83 2.72
N GLU A 50 6.78 8.02 3.32
CA GLU A 50 6.23 8.29 4.65
C GLU A 50 4.72 8.00 4.79
N TYR A 51 3.97 7.93 3.69
CA TYR A 51 2.53 7.59 3.67
C TYR A 51 2.27 6.10 3.38
N MET A 52 3.29 5.32 3.00
CA MET A 52 3.17 3.93 2.58
C MET A 52 3.75 2.98 3.63
N ASN A 53 3.12 2.95 4.80
CA ASN A 53 3.52 2.12 5.95
C ASN A 53 2.72 0.81 6.08
N ARG A 54 3.02 -0.01 7.09
CA ARG A 54 2.38 -1.33 7.29
C ARG A 54 0.85 -1.29 7.46
N LYS A 55 0.25 -0.13 7.73
CA LYS A 55 -1.22 0.01 7.79
C LYS A 55 -1.84 0.00 6.40
N VAL A 56 -1.10 0.43 5.37
CA VAL A 56 -1.56 0.48 3.99
C VAL A 56 -1.59 -0.92 3.40
N ARG A 57 -2.82 -1.38 3.15
CA ARG A 57 -3.09 -2.64 2.46
C ARG A 57 -3.94 -2.39 1.23
N VAL A 58 -3.55 -3.02 0.12
CA VAL A 58 -4.26 -2.91 -1.15
C VAL A 58 -4.50 -4.28 -1.74
N ARG A 59 -5.77 -4.61 -1.99
CA ARG A 59 -6.17 -5.75 -2.81
C ARG A 59 -6.07 -5.36 -4.28
N CYS A 60 -5.21 -6.05 -5.01
CA CYS A 60 -5.01 -5.82 -6.44
C CYS A 60 -6.26 -6.17 -7.25
N GLY A 61 -6.67 -5.27 -8.15
CA GLY A 61 -7.81 -5.47 -9.03
C GLY A 61 -7.56 -6.57 -10.07
N ARG A 62 -6.30 -6.73 -10.48
CA ARG A 62 -5.88 -7.69 -11.51
C ARG A 62 -5.81 -9.13 -11.05
N CYS A 63 -5.08 -9.41 -9.97
CA CYS A 63 -4.82 -10.79 -9.49
C CYS A 63 -5.41 -11.08 -8.10
N ARG A 64 -6.15 -10.13 -7.51
CA ARG A 64 -6.83 -10.24 -6.20
C ARG A 64 -5.90 -10.45 -5.00
N THR A 65 -4.58 -10.45 -5.19
CA THR A 65 -3.59 -10.52 -4.10
C THR A 65 -3.74 -9.31 -3.19
N VAL A 66 -3.78 -9.54 -1.88
CA VAL A 66 -3.66 -8.49 -0.86
C VAL A 66 -2.18 -8.20 -0.64
N ASN A 67 -1.84 -6.92 -0.72
CA ASN A 67 -0.48 -6.43 -0.57
C ASN A 67 -0.42 -5.52 0.65
N VAL A 68 0.65 -5.59 1.42
CA VAL A 68 0.99 -4.64 2.48
C VAL A 68 2.23 -3.85 2.08
N ALA A 69 2.26 -2.57 2.41
CA ALA A 69 3.45 -1.76 2.18
C ALA A 69 4.61 -2.19 3.09
N VAL A 70 5.82 -2.04 2.59
CA VAL A 70 7.05 -2.32 3.33
C VAL A 70 7.60 -0.99 3.80
N GLU A 71 8.00 -0.93 5.06
CA GLU A 71 8.65 0.24 5.63
C GLU A 71 10.16 0.15 5.35
N GLU A 72 10.71 1.24 4.86
CA GLU A 72 12.13 1.43 4.54
C GLU A 72 12.86 2.03 5.75
N PRO A 73 14.09 1.59 6.05
CA PRO A 73 14.90 2.17 7.11
C PRO A 73 15.14 3.67 6.88
N GLY A 74 15.06 4.47 7.95
CA GLY A 74 15.35 5.91 7.91
C GLY A 74 14.20 6.79 7.45
N ILE A 75 13.03 6.23 7.12
CA ILE A 75 11.82 7.00 6.82
C ILE A 75 10.99 7.22 8.09
N ASP A 76 10.56 8.46 8.30
CA ASP A 76 9.64 8.83 9.39
C ASP A 76 8.18 8.65 8.95
N TYR A 77 7.57 7.57 9.43
CA TYR A 77 6.18 7.19 9.13
C TYR A 77 5.13 7.85 10.03
N SER A 78 5.54 8.70 10.99
CA SER A 78 4.59 9.39 11.87
C SER A 78 3.65 10.34 11.12
N LYS A 79 4.09 10.85 9.96
CA LYS A 79 3.33 11.75 9.08
C LYS A 79 2.15 11.08 8.39
N GLY A 80 2.27 9.78 8.07
CA GLY A 80 1.35 9.09 7.18
C GLY A 80 -0.08 8.95 7.71
N PHE A 81 -0.22 8.78 9.02
CA PHE A 81 -1.51 8.51 9.67
C PHE A 81 -1.57 9.03 11.12
N GLY A 82 -0.97 10.20 11.37
CA GLY A 82 -1.13 10.88 12.65
C GLY A 82 -2.61 11.16 12.90
N ARG A 83 -3.19 10.54 13.93
CA ARG A 83 -4.47 11.01 14.48
C ARG A 83 -4.21 12.45 14.95
N ARG A 84 -4.98 13.41 14.41
CA ARG A 84 -5.23 14.65 15.13
C ARG A 84 -5.99 14.34 16.41
#